data_AF-A0A2I0CYK9-F1
#
_entry.id   AF-A0A2I0CYK9-F1
#
_cell.length_a   1.000
_cell.length_b   1.000
_cell.length_c   1.000
_cell.angle_alpha   90.00
_cell.angle_beta   90.00
_cell.angle_gamma   90.00
#
_symmetry.space_group_name_H-M   'P 1'
#
loop_
_entity.id
_entity.type
_entity.pdbx_description
1 polymer ?
#
loop_
_entity_poly.entity_id
_entity_poly.type
_entity_poly.pdbx_seq_one_letter_code
_entity_poly.pdbx_strand_id
1 'polypeptide(L)'
;MSRQETRQQTIFGEYTPSLPPVRTTDGHIVECDRSRIVRQLVEETKIVETFYEYKGATEETAQDMALDVELKIKNMGLKSLSGPLIREIVN
;
A
#
# COMPACT_ATOMS: atom_id res chain seq x y z
N MET A 1 -1.96 22.00 -19.51
CA MET A 1 -0.53 21.65 -19.37
C MET A 1 -0.43 20.14 -19.30
N SER A 2 0.26 19.52 -20.27
CA SER A 2 0.45 18.06 -20.31
C SER A 2 1.49 17.64 -19.27
N ARG A 3 1.10 16.78 -18.34
CA ARG A 3 1.92 16.38 -17.19
C ARG A 3 2.72 15.14 -17.57
N GLN A 4 4.04 15.28 -17.66
CA GLN A 4 4.93 14.14 -17.83
C GLN A 4 5.02 13.37 -16.51
N GLU A 5 4.39 12.20 -16.46
CA GLU A 5 4.60 11.22 -15.40
C GLU A 5 5.99 10.59 -15.60
N THR A 6 6.88 10.74 -14.63
CA THR A 6 8.19 10.06 -14.65
C THR A 6 7.94 8.57 -14.41
N ARG A 7 7.80 7.82 -15.51
CA ARG A 7 7.64 6.36 -15.48
C ARG A 7 9.02 5.75 -15.32
N GLN A 8 9.32 5.18 -14.15
CA GLN A 8 10.49 4.33 -14.01
C GLN A 8 10.18 2.98 -14.67
N GLN A 9 10.99 2.62 -15.66
CA GLN A 9 10.92 1.36 -16.36
C GLN A 9 11.89 0.40 -15.67
N THR A 10 11.39 -0.76 -15.21
CA THR A 10 12.29 -1.83 -14.77
C THR A 10 13.11 -2.33 -15.96
N ILE A 11 14.24 -3.01 -15.71
CA ILE A 11 15.07 -3.60 -16.77
C ILE A 11 14.31 -4.62 -17.66
N PHE A 12 13.13 -5.07 -17.21
CA PHE A 12 12.23 -5.98 -17.90
C PHE A 12 11.04 -5.29 -18.60
N GLY A 13 10.95 -3.96 -18.55
CA GLY A 13 9.90 -3.20 -19.24
C GLY A 13 8.54 -3.19 -18.53
N GLU A 14 8.46 -3.69 -17.29
CA GLU A 14 7.25 -3.63 -16.50
C GLU A 14 7.06 -2.23 -15.89
N TYR A 15 5.86 -1.66 -16.06
CA TYR A 15 5.45 -0.41 -15.44
C TYR A 15 4.93 -0.70 -14.03
N THR A 16 5.74 -0.42 -13.01
CA THR A 16 5.23 -0.32 -11.64
C THR A 16 4.55 1.04 -11.50
N PRO A 17 3.24 1.11 -11.27
CA PRO A 17 2.63 2.38 -10.89
C PRO A 17 3.08 2.71 -9.47
N SER A 18 3.92 3.74 -9.34
CA SER A 18 4.43 4.21 -8.05
C SER A 18 3.28 4.82 -7.25
N LEU A 19 2.81 4.11 -6.23
CA LEU A 19 1.89 4.70 -5.28
C LEU A 19 2.50 6.00 -4.75
N PRO A 20 1.68 7.05 -4.52
CA PRO A 20 2.19 8.28 -3.92
C PRO A 20 2.89 7.97 -2.58
N PRO A 21 4.00 8.66 -2.28
CA PRO A 21 4.75 8.41 -1.05
C PRO A 21 3.88 8.70 0.17
N VAL A 22 4.12 7.95 1.23
CA VAL A 22 3.36 8.05 2.47
C VAL A 22 4.15 8.89 3.46
N ARG A 23 3.52 9.94 3.99
CA ARG A 23 4.02 10.68 5.14
C ARG A 23 3.55 9.99 6.42
N THR A 24 4.49 9.47 7.19
CA THR A 24 4.24 8.81 8.47
C THR A 24 3.84 9.82 9.54
N THR A 25 3.25 9.33 10.64
CA THR A 25 2.77 10.17 11.74
C THR A 25 3.90 10.94 12.44
N ASP A 26 5.10 10.39 12.48
CA ASP A 26 6.32 11.02 13.01
C ASP A 26 7.02 11.95 11.99
N GLY A 27 6.46 12.11 10.79
CA GLY A 27 6.84 13.14 9.82
C GLY A 27 7.81 12.69 8.72
N HIS A 28 8.24 11.43 8.70
CA HIS A 28 9.07 10.87 7.63
C HIS A 28 8.27 10.66 6.34
N ILE A 29 8.96 10.72 5.20
CA ILE A 29 8.41 10.39 3.88
C ILE A 29 8.95 9.04 3.47
N VAL A 30 8.05 8.15 3.07
CA VAL A 30 8.36 6.76 2.86
C VAL A 30 7.78 6.29 1.53
N GLU A 31 8.62 5.65 0.72
CA GLU A 31 8.18 5.02 -0.52
C GLU A 31 7.19 3.89 -0.24
N CYS A 32 6.13 3.86 -1.03
CA CYS A 32 5.02 2.92 -0.90
C CYS A 32 4.89 2.11 -2.18
N ASP A 33 4.77 0.80 -2.02
CA ASP A 33 4.47 -0.13 -3.09
C ASP A 33 3.46 -1.18 -2.58
N ARG A 34 2.89 -1.97 -3.50
CA ARG A 34 1.92 -3.00 -3.15
C ARG A 34 2.51 -4.02 -2.17
N SER A 35 3.77 -4.44 -2.38
CA SER A 35 4.44 -5.44 -1.54
C SER A 35 4.56 -5.00 -0.09
N ARG A 36 4.73 -3.70 0.15
CA ARG A 36 4.75 -3.12 1.49
C ARG A 36 3.39 -3.21 2.18
N ILE A 37 2.30 -2.94 1.45
CA ILE A 37 0.93 -3.08 1.96
C ILE A 37 0.68 -4.54 2.35
N VAL A 38 1.05 -5.48 1.47
CA VAL A 38 0.91 -6.93 1.74
C VAL A 38 1.64 -7.34 3.02
N ARG A 39 2.92 -6.95 3.15
CA ARG A 39 3.71 -7.24 4.35
C ARG A 39 3.07 -6.68 5.62
N GLN A 40 2.55 -5.45 5.56
CA GLN A 40 1.85 -4.86 6.70
C GLN A 40 0.58 -5.63 7.05
N LEU A 41 -0.25 -6.00 6.07
CA LEU A 41 -1.46 -6.79 6.31
C LEU A 41 -1.12 -8.12 6.99
N VAL A 42 -0.10 -8.84 6.49
CA VAL A 42 0.33 -10.12 7.08
C VAL A 42 0.91 -9.93 8.49
N GLU A 43 1.71 -8.89 8.74
CA GLU A 43 2.29 -8.68 10.08
C GLU A 43 1.27 -8.18 11.10
N GLU A 44 0.47 -7.18 10.74
CA GLU A 44 -0.48 -6.56 11.67
C GLU A 44 -1.61 -7.53 12.05
N THR A 45 -2.03 -8.41 11.14
CA THR A 45 -3.07 -9.40 11.43
C THR A 45 -2.59 -10.57 12.29
N LYS A 46 -1.29 -10.80 12.48
CA LYS A 46 -0.80 -11.81 13.45
C LYS A 46 -1.25 -11.55 14.87
N ILE A 47 -1.60 -10.30 15.19
CA ILE A 47 -2.15 -9.95 16.50
C ILE A 47 -3.41 -10.77 16.81
N VAL A 48 -4.23 -11.11 15.79
CA VAL A 48 -5.46 -11.86 16.05
C VAL A 48 -5.21 -13.32 16.43
N GLU A 49 -4.06 -13.86 16.02
CA GLU A 49 -3.63 -15.20 16.40
C GLU A 49 -3.24 -15.24 17.88
N THR A 50 -2.67 -14.14 18.38
CA THR A 50 -2.22 -14.04 19.78
C THR A 50 -3.36 -13.77 20.74
N PHE A 51 -4.32 -12.92 20.36
CA PHE A 51 -5.35 -12.40 21.28
C PHE A 51 -6.74 -12.99 21.08
N TYR A 52 -7.05 -13.55 19.91
CA TYR A 52 -8.42 -13.94 19.55
C TYR A 52 -8.55 -15.38 19.01
N GLU A 53 -7.48 -16.18 19.03
CA GLU A 53 -7.44 -17.56 18.51
C GLU A 53 -7.90 -17.68 17.04
N TYR A 54 -7.87 -16.58 16.29
CA TYR A 54 -8.14 -16.56 14.86
C TYR A 54 -6.85 -16.73 14.06
N LYS A 55 -6.97 -16.90 12.74
CA LYS A 55 -5.82 -16.86 11.85
C LYS A 55 -5.65 -15.45 11.30
N GLY A 56 -4.41 -14.99 11.19
CA GLY A 56 -4.08 -13.78 10.47
C GLY A 56 -4.39 -13.92 8.97
N ALA A 57 -4.22 -12.82 8.23
CA ALA A 57 -4.37 -12.83 6.79
C ALA A 57 -3.31 -13.74 6.15
N THR A 58 -3.74 -14.56 5.20
CA THR A 58 -2.81 -15.30 4.34
C THR A 58 -2.15 -14.35 3.36
N GLU A 59 -0.99 -14.74 2.81
CA GLU A 59 -0.32 -13.95 1.76
C GLU A 59 -1.25 -13.71 0.56
N GLU A 60 -1.99 -14.74 0.12
CA GLU A 60 -2.96 -14.63 -0.98
C GLU A 60 -4.04 -13.58 -0.70
N THR A 61 -4.70 -13.66 0.46
CA THR A 61 -5.71 -12.68 0.85
C THR A 61 -5.13 -11.28 0.99
N ALA A 62 -3.92 -11.15 1.52
CA ALA A 62 -3.23 -9.87 1.63
C ALA A 62 -2.88 -9.27 0.26
N GLN A 63 -2.53 -10.09 -0.74
CA GLN A 63 -2.27 -9.64 -2.11
C GLN A 63 -3.53 -9.09 -2.78
N ASP A 64 -4.68 -9.78 -2.63
CA ASP A 64 -5.96 -9.32 -3.16
C ASP A 64 -6.40 -8.00 -2.53
N MET A 65 -6.33 -7.91 -1.19
CA MET A 65 -6.62 -6.67 -0.47
C MET A 65 -5.69 -5.53 -0.87
N ALA A 66 -4.39 -5.81 -1.04
CA ALA A 66 -3.42 -4.80 -1.45
C ALA A 66 -3.67 -4.29 -2.87
N LEU A 67 -4.15 -5.14 -3.78
CA LEU A 67 -4.57 -4.73 -5.12
C LEU A 67 -5.75 -3.75 -5.05
N ASP A 68 -6.76 -4.06 -4.24
CA ASP A 68 -7.93 -3.18 -4.06
C ASP A 68 -7.55 -1.83 -3.45
N VAL A 69 -6.69 -1.83 -2.43
CA VAL A 69 -6.16 -0.62 -1.80
C VAL A 69 -5.39 0.23 -2.83
N GLU A 70 -4.55 -0.41 -3.63
CA GLU A 70 -3.78 0.28 -4.66
C GLU A 70 -4.69 0.92 -5.72
N LEU A 71 -5.72 0.21 -6.18
CA LEU A 71 -6.72 0.73 -7.11
C LEU A 71 -7.48 1.93 -6.51
N LYS A 72 -7.91 1.83 -5.25
CA LYS A 72 -8.54 2.95 -4.53
C LYS A 72 -7.63 4.18 -4.48
N ILE A 73 -6.36 4.01 -4.09
CA ILE A 73 -5.38 5.10 -4.02
C ILE A 73 -5.19 5.76 -5.39
N LYS A 74 -5.03 4.96 -6.46
CA LYS A 74 -4.88 5.48 -7.82
C LYS A 74 -6.08 6.30 -8.25
N ASN A 75 -7.29 5.81 -7.98
CA ASN A 75 -8.54 6.48 -8.33
C ASN A 75 -8.73 7.82 -7.60
N MET A 76 -8.09 8.02 -6.44
CA MET A 76 -8.12 9.29 -5.73
C MET A 76 -7.21 10.37 -6.34
N GLY A 77 -6.25 10.00 -7.20
CA GLY A 77 -5.38 10.97 -7.90
C GLY A 77 -4.47 11.81 -6.97
N LEU A 78 -4.13 11.27 -5.79
CA LEU A 78 -3.36 11.97 -4.76
C LEU A 78 -1.88 12.08 -5.12
N LYS A 79 -1.22 13.17 -4.69
CA LYS A 79 0.23 13.36 -4.85
C LYS A 79 1.06 12.75 -3.71
N SER A 80 0.43 12.53 -2.56
CA SER A 80 1.03 12.02 -1.32
C SER A 80 -0.07 11.47 -0.45
N LEU A 81 0.24 10.45 0.35
CA LEU A 81 -0.66 9.88 1.35
C LEU A 81 -0.22 10.28 2.76
N SER A 82 -1.16 10.35 3.69
CA SER A 82 -0.84 10.40 5.12
C SER A 82 -1.01 8.99 5.73
N GLY A 83 -0.23 8.70 6.78
CA GLY A 83 -0.37 7.47 7.55
C GLY A 83 -1.82 7.20 8.02
N PRO A 84 -2.57 8.20 8.51
CA PRO A 84 -3.99 8.02 8.81
C PRO A 84 -4.83 7.67 7.57
N LEU A 85 -4.64 8.37 6.44
CA LEU A 85 -5.46 8.15 5.25
C LEU A 85 -5.30 6.74 4.68
N ILE A 86 -4.07 6.20 4.64
CA ILE A 86 -3.87 4.83 4.14
C ILE A 86 -4.57 3.80 5.05
N ARG A 87 -4.63 4.02 6.37
CA ARG A 87 -5.40 3.16 7.28
C ARG A 87 -6.89 3.21 6.98
N GLU A 88 -7.46 4.38 6.73
CA GLU A 88 -8.87 4.53 6.35
C GLU A 88 -9.20 3.87 5.01
N ILE A 89 -8.23 3.73 4.10
CA ILE A 89 -8.43 3.05 2.80
C ILE A 89 -8.42 1.52 2.95
N VAL A 90 -7.61 1.02 3.90
CA VAL A 90 -7.45 -0.41 4.20
C VAL A 90 -8.64 -0.96 5.00
N ASN A 91 -9.21 -0.18 5.92
CA ASN A 91 -10.44 -0.51 6.66
C ASN A 91 -11.66 -0.66 5.73
#